data_AF-A0A512TSQ7-F1
#
_entry.id   AF-A0A512TSQ7-F1
#
_cell.length_a   1.000
_cell.length_b   1.000
_cell.length_c   1.000
_cell.angle_alpha   90.00
_cell.angle_beta   90.00
_cell.angle_gamma   90.00
#
_symmetry.space_group_name_H-M   'P 1'
#
loop_
_entity.id
_entity.type
_entity.pdbx_description
1 polymer ?
#
loop_
_entity_poly.entity_id
_entity_poly.type
_entity_poly.pdbx_seq_one_letter_code
_entity_poly.pdbx_strand_id
1 'polypeptide(L)'
;MFKYIISENMKIKRTFAKRLMFIAPFMIIVFSTLMAGPYFQIDIYNWWYTIIFPGVLAVECLLLLNIDGVEYQLEWGYLKV
;
A
#
# COMPACT_ATOMS: atom_id res chain seq x y z
N MET A 1 2.33 17.73 -15.48
CA MET A 1 2.55 16.34 -15.01
C MET A 1 3.50 16.25 -13.81
N PHE A 2 4.78 16.62 -13.93
CA PHE A 2 5.75 16.37 -12.84
C PHE A 2 5.38 17.02 -11.49
N LYS A 3 4.86 18.26 -11.53
CA LYS A 3 4.35 18.95 -10.33
C LYS A 3 3.17 18.23 -9.68
N TYR A 4 2.34 17.57 -10.47
CA TYR A 4 1.15 16.84 -10.02
C TYR A 4 1.55 15.57 -9.26
N ILE A 5 2.53 14.82 -9.80
CA ILE A 5 3.13 13.66 -9.13
C ILE A 5 3.77 14.05 -7.80
N ILE A 6 4.45 15.21 -7.76
CA ILE A 6 5.05 15.72 -6.52
C ILE A 6 3.96 16.07 -5.49
N SER A 7 2.86 16.70 -5.89
CA SER A 7 1.74 16.99 -4.98
C SER A 7 1.05 15.74 -4.45
N GLU A 8 0.82 14.71 -5.29
CA GLU A 8 0.27 13.43 -4.84
C GLU A 8 1.19 12.72 -3.85
N ASN A 9 2.49 12.66 -4.14
CA ASN A 9 3.46 12.05 -3.22
C ASN A 9 3.52 12.80 -1.89
N MET A 10 3.28 14.12 -1.86
CA MET A 10 3.19 14.88 -0.61
C MET A 10 1.92 14.53 0.20
N LYS A 11 0.78 14.27 -0.45
CA LYS A 11 -0.45 13.78 0.23
C LYS A 11 -0.23 12.39 0.83
N ILE A 12 0.43 11.51 0.09
CA ILE A 12 0.71 10.11 0.49
C ILE A 12 1.86 10.03 1.52
N LYS A 13 2.71 11.06 1.63
CA LYS A 13 3.91 11.05 2.49
C LYS A 13 3.61 10.78 3.97
N ARG A 14 2.40 11.09 4.44
CA ARG A 14 1.99 10.91 5.83
C ARG A 14 1.07 9.71 6.06
N THR A 15 0.78 8.91 5.03
CA THR A 15 -0.14 7.79 5.17
C THR A 15 0.59 6.48 5.46
N PHE A 16 -0.16 5.54 6.05
CA PHE A 16 0.35 4.21 6.41
C PHE A 16 0.88 3.41 5.21
N ALA A 17 0.53 3.82 3.98
CA ALA A 17 1.03 3.22 2.73
C ALA A 17 2.56 3.12 2.68
N LYS A 18 3.30 4.17 3.08
CA LYS A 18 4.78 4.10 3.10
C LYS A 18 5.31 3.08 4.10
N ARG A 19 4.62 2.87 5.23
CA ARG A 19 5.00 1.83 6.20
C ARG A 19 4.69 0.44 5.65
N LEU A 20 3.59 0.29 4.92
CA LEU A 20 3.16 -0.96 4.33
C LEU A 20 4.21 -1.52 3.34
N MET A 21 4.84 -0.64 2.55
CA MET A 21 5.92 -1.00 1.63
C MET A 21 7.14 -1.63 2.33
N PHE A 22 7.42 -1.24 3.58
CA PHE A 22 8.47 -1.86 4.39
C PHE A 22 7.96 -3.09 5.14
N ILE A 23 6.72 -3.06 5.65
CA ILE A 23 6.15 -4.18 6.41
C ILE A 23 5.99 -5.42 5.52
N ALA A 24 5.60 -5.25 4.26
CA ALA A 24 5.38 -6.35 3.32
C ALA A 24 6.60 -7.28 3.14
N PRO A 25 7.81 -6.78 2.80
CA PRO A 25 8.99 -7.63 2.66
C PRO A 25 9.43 -8.27 3.99
N PHE A 26 9.24 -7.61 5.13
CA PHE A 26 9.50 -8.25 6.44
C PHE A 26 8.52 -9.38 6.74
N MET A 27 7.24 -9.16 6.42
CA MET A 27 6.17 -10.14 6.67
C MET A 27 6.42 -11.43 5.89
N ILE A 28 6.81 -11.34 4.61
CA ILE A 28 7.08 -12.52 3.79
C ILE A 28 8.33 -13.27 4.27
N ILE A 29 9.38 -12.57 4.71
CA ILE A 29 10.59 -13.20 5.25
C ILE A 29 10.23 -14.00 6.50
N VAL A 30 9.50 -13.40 7.44
CA VAL A 30 9.05 -14.09 8.66
C VAL A 30 8.15 -15.28 8.31
N PHE A 31 7.18 -15.10 7.41
CA PHE A 31 6.27 -16.16 7.00
C PHE A 31 7.01 -17.36 6.39
N SER A 32 7.91 -17.10 5.44
CA SER A 32 8.71 -18.16 4.81
C SER A 32 9.74 -18.76 5.77
N THR A 33 10.28 -18.04 6.76
CA THR A 33 11.15 -18.67 7.76
C THR A 33 10.42 -19.67 8.66
N LEU A 34 9.10 -19.51 8.82
CA LEU A 34 8.28 -20.41 9.63
C LEU A 34 7.81 -21.63 8.83
N MET A 35 7.49 -21.46 7.55
CA MET A 35 6.99 -22.56 6.70
C MET A 35 8.08 -23.29 5.91
N ALA A 36 9.11 -22.58 5.44
CA ALA A 36 10.03 -23.11 4.47
C ALA A 36 11.31 -23.62 5.14
N GLY A 37 11.59 -24.92 4.96
CA GLY A 37 12.89 -25.51 5.25
C GLY A 37 13.93 -25.12 4.18
N PRO A 38 14.49 -26.06 3.40
CA PRO A 38 15.49 -25.73 2.38
C PRO A 38 14.93 -24.92 1.19
N TYR A 39 13.61 -24.78 1.06
CA TYR A 39 12.94 -24.12 -0.07
C TYR A 39 12.64 -22.64 0.15
N PHE A 40 13.31 -21.99 1.12
CA PHE A 40 13.05 -20.62 1.54
C PHE A 40 12.90 -19.61 0.39
N GLN A 41 13.81 -19.63 -0.59
CA GLN A 41 13.76 -18.70 -1.71
C GLN A 41 12.53 -18.92 -2.61
N ILE A 42 12.19 -20.18 -2.90
CA ILE A 42 11.06 -20.53 -3.77
C ILE A 42 9.74 -20.16 -3.09
N ASP A 43 9.64 -20.43 -1.79
CA ASP A 43 8.47 -20.13 -0.98
C ASP A 43 8.23 -18.61 -0.88
N ILE A 44 9.28 -17.81 -0.64
CA ILE A 44 9.18 -16.34 -0.64
C ILE A 44 8.57 -15.84 -1.94
N TYR A 45 9.12 -16.24 -3.09
CA TYR A 45 8.61 -15.75 -4.37
C TYR A 45 7.17 -16.19 -4.61
N ASN A 46 6.82 -17.43 -4.26
CA ASN A 46 5.48 -17.94 -4.43
C ASN A 46 4.45 -17.10 -3.66
N TRP A 47 4.64 -16.96 -2.35
CA TRP A 47 3.70 -16.24 -1.47
C TRP A 47 3.75 -14.73 -1.65
N TRP A 48 4.89 -14.18 -2.07
CA TRP A 48 5.00 -12.78 -2.45
C TRP A 48 4.02 -12.45 -3.57
N TYR A 49 4.09 -13.16 -4.69
CA TYR A 49 3.29 -12.83 -5.87
C TYR A 49 1.82 -13.27 -5.75
N THR A 50 1.54 -14.33 -5.00
CA THR A 50 0.17 -14.87 -4.89
C THR A 50 -0.69 -14.09 -3.90
N ILE A 51 -0.13 -13.60 -2.78
CA ILE A 51 -0.92 -13.01 -1.69
C ILE A 51 -0.40 -11.65 -1.24
N ILE A 52 0.89 -11.56 -0.86
CA ILE A 52 1.40 -10.34 -0.18
C ILE A 52 1.35 -9.14 -1.11
N PHE A 53 1.89 -9.27 -2.33
CA PHE A 53 1.92 -8.19 -3.30
C PHE A 53 0.52 -7.71 -3.73
N PRO A 54 -0.41 -8.57 -4.18
CA PRO A 54 -1.76 -8.12 -4.53
C PRO A 54 -2.51 -7.55 -3.32
N GLY A 55 -2.32 -8.09 -2.11
CA GLY A 55 -2.93 -7.57 -0.89
C GLY A 55 -2.44 -6.17 -0.52
N VAL A 56 -1.12 -5.93 -0.60
CA VAL A 56 -0.53 -4.61 -0.38
C VAL A 56 -1.07 -3.60 -1.38
N LEU A 57 -1.11 -3.95 -2.67
CA LEU A 57 -1.67 -3.08 -3.70
C LEU A 57 -3.13 -2.73 -3.44
N ALA A 58 -3.96 -3.71 -3.07
CA ALA A 58 -5.37 -3.47 -2.77
C ALA A 58 -5.55 -2.49 -1.59
N VAL A 59 -4.77 -2.66 -0.52
CA VAL A 59 -4.80 -1.77 0.64
C VAL A 59 -4.28 -0.37 0.29
N GLU A 60 -3.21 -0.27 -0.51
CA GLU A 60 -2.71 1.02 -0.99
C GLU A 60 -3.79 1.76 -1.81
N CYS A 61 -4.44 1.09 -2.76
CA CYS A 61 -5.56 1.66 -3.51
C CYS A 61 -6.69 2.15 -2.61
N LEU A 62 -7.06 1.36 -1.60
CA LEU A 62 -8.10 1.74 -0.64
C LEU A 62 -7.70 2.96 0.19
N LEU A 63 -6.45 3.04 0.64
CA LEU A 63 -5.96 4.20 1.39
C LEU A 63 -5.99 5.47 0.54
N LEU A 64 -5.62 5.39 -0.73
CA LEU A 64 -5.70 6.51 -1.67
C LEU A 64 -7.13 7.00 -1.85
N LEU A 65 -8.07 6.07 -2.09
CA LEU A 65 -9.49 6.39 -2.22
C LEU A 65 -10.05 7.09 -0.97
N ASN A 66 -9.61 6.71 0.22
CA ASN A 66 -10.04 7.38 1.45
C ASN A 66 -9.52 8.82 1.57
N ILE A 67 -8.29 9.08 1.14
CA ILE A 67 -7.71 10.44 1.14
C ILE A 67 -8.48 11.31 0.14
N ASP A 68 -8.71 10.80 -1.07
CA ASP A 68 -9.39 11.55 -2.12
C ASP A 68 -10.87 11.77 -1.79
N GLY A 69 -11.56 10.77 -1.22
CA GLY A 69 -12.95 10.88 -0.80
C GLY A 69 -13.19 11.97 0.25
N VAL A 70 -12.26 12.16 1.20
CA VAL A 70 -12.33 13.26 2.17
C VAL A 70 -12.20 14.62 1.48
N GLU A 71 -11.35 14.75 0.46
CA GLU A 71 -11.18 15.99 -0.29
C GLU A 71 -12.43 16.33 -1.11
N TYR A 72 -13.02 15.34 -1.79
CA TYR A 72 -14.30 15.52 -2.49
C TYR A 72 -15.43 15.94 -1.56
N GLN A 73 -15.52 15.36 -0.36
CA GLN A 73 -16.56 15.71 0.61
C GLN A 73 -16.42 17.15 1.13
N LEU A 74 -15.19 17.66 1.27
CA LEU A 74 -14.94 19.05 1.62
C LEU A 74 -15.36 19.99 0.46
N GLU A 75 -14.85 19.76 -0.75
CA GLU A 75 -15.13 20.59 -1.93
C GLU A 75 -16.64 20.68 -2.24
N TRP A 76 -17.34 19.55 -2.29
CA TRP A 76 -18.78 19.51 -2.58
C TRP A 76 -19.64 19.90 -1.38
N GLY A 77 -19.14 19.73 -0.15
CA GLY A 77 -19.82 20.19 1.07
C GLY A 77 -19.85 21.72 1.19
N TYR A 78 -18.78 22.41 0.78
CA TYR A 78 -18.74 23.88 0.74
C TYR A 78 -19.62 24.48 -0.36
N LEU A 79 -19.85 23.78 -1.46
CA LEU A 79 -20.71 24.23 -2.56
C LEU A 79 -22.21 24.07 -2.29
N LYS A 80 -22.60 23.44 -1.17
CA LYS A 80 -24.00 23.25 -0.76
C LYS A 80 -24.48 24.21 0.35
N VAL A 81 -23.67 25.21 0.70
CA VAL A 81 -24.05 26.32 1.59
C VAL A 81 -24.33 27.55 0.74
#